data_AF-A0A2V1H3M6-F1
#
_entry.id   AF-A0A2V1H3M6-F1
#
_cell.length_a   1.000
_cell.length_b   1.000
_cell.length_c   1.000
_cell.angle_alpha   90.00
_cell.angle_beta   90.00
_cell.angle_gamma   90.00
#
_symmetry.space_group_name_H-M   'P 1'
#
loop_
_entity.id
_entity.type
_entity.pdbx_description
1 polymer ?
#
loop_
_entity_poly.entity_id
_entity_poly.type
_entity_poly.pdbx_seq_one_letter_code
_entity_poly.pdbx_strand_id
1 'polypeptide(L)'
;MNSLFQTQEYSDASLVRKLTDYPVQRRGLCFGMSLNWLRSIAKFSIFEKKEERISRISDKEATDSYYYSTLAVQNIFIQLLRKSKNKGESKNKCLHSSLQAAANFVGLELATSEKNLSRIPIGSAEDNHLLTDLMFSAQTGSYFLIGIYAPGNGHAIACHVEKSLGKNYYAFFCSMNGEYFVPESSLGTWINQHLRCFPGTEKFFVAELTAQ
;
A
#
# COMPACT_ATOMS: atom_id res chain seq x y z
N MET A 1 -23.84 -18.66 -27.37
CA MET A 1 -24.38 -18.17 -26.09
C MET A 1 -23.37 -18.54 -25.01
N ASN A 2 -22.44 -17.63 -24.70
CA ASN A 2 -21.35 -17.88 -23.76
C ASN A 2 -21.78 -17.49 -22.35
N SER A 3 -21.94 -18.52 -21.55
CA SER A 3 -22.22 -18.52 -20.12
C SER A 3 -21.11 -17.83 -19.32
N LEU A 4 -21.50 -16.84 -18.52
CA LEU A 4 -21.03 -16.59 -17.15
C LEU A 4 -19.51 -16.54 -16.94
N PHE A 5 -18.89 -15.41 -17.28
CA PHE A 5 -17.81 -14.89 -16.42
C PHE A 5 -18.47 -14.07 -15.32
N GLN A 6 -18.87 -14.74 -14.24
CA GLN A 6 -18.98 -14.06 -12.96
C GLN A 6 -17.62 -13.41 -12.72
N THR A 7 -17.58 -12.08 -12.77
CA THR A 7 -16.63 -11.32 -11.96
C THR A 7 -16.79 -11.84 -10.54
N GLN A 8 -15.98 -12.83 -10.15
CA GLN A 8 -15.73 -13.07 -8.75
C GLN A 8 -15.15 -11.76 -8.25
N GLU A 9 -16.00 -10.96 -7.59
CA GLU A 9 -15.55 -10.01 -6.59
C GLU A 9 -14.73 -10.85 -5.62
N TYR A 10 -13.42 -10.90 -5.80
CA TYR A 10 -12.48 -11.51 -4.86
C TYR A 10 -12.36 -10.62 -3.62
N SER A 11 -13.50 -10.21 -3.05
CA SER A 11 -13.59 -9.79 -1.65
C SER A 11 -13.80 -11.05 -0.84
N ASP A 12 -12.72 -11.79 -0.59
CA ASP A 12 -12.80 -12.89 0.36
C ASP A 12 -12.92 -12.29 1.76
N ALA A 13 -14.16 -11.97 2.16
CA ALA A 13 -14.50 -11.36 3.44
C ALA A 13 -14.00 -12.19 4.63
N SER A 14 -13.71 -13.48 4.42
CA SER A 14 -13.09 -14.35 5.43
C SER A 14 -11.62 -14.00 5.69
N LEU A 15 -10.93 -13.44 4.70
CA LEU A 15 -9.53 -13.00 4.78
C LEU A 15 -9.41 -11.64 5.45
N VAL A 16 -10.31 -10.71 5.09
CA VAL A 16 -10.48 -9.44 5.80
C VAL A 16 -10.76 -9.74 7.26
N ARG A 17 -11.65 -10.70 7.55
CA ARG A 17 -11.88 -11.22 8.91
C ARG A 17 -10.61 -11.73 9.56
N LYS A 18 -9.83 -12.64 8.95
CA LYS A 18 -8.59 -13.17 9.55
C LYS A 18 -7.53 -12.11 9.85
N LEU A 19 -7.36 -11.09 9.00
CA LEU A 19 -6.48 -9.94 9.26
C LEU A 19 -7.05 -8.99 10.34
N THR A 20 -8.37 -8.85 10.41
CA THR A 20 -9.06 -8.07 11.46
C THR A 20 -9.19 -8.79 12.80
N ASP A 21 -9.17 -10.13 12.80
CA ASP A 21 -9.31 -11.01 13.97
C ASP A 21 -7.98 -11.18 14.71
N TYR A 22 -6.85 -10.91 14.04
CA TYR A 22 -5.58 -10.71 14.72
C TYR A 22 -5.56 -9.33 15.42
N PRO A 23 -4.81 -9.15 16.53
CA PRO A 23 -4.55 -7.85 17.16
C PRO A 23 -3.73 -6.87 16.28
N VAL A 24 -3.77 -7.06 14.96
CA VAL A 24 -3.22 -6.24 13.88
C VAL A 24 -4.08 -4.99 13.65
N GLN A 25 -5.30 -4.95 14.18
CA GLN A 25 -6.03 -3.70 14.47
C GLN A 25 -5.38 -2.83 15.59
N ARG A 26 -4.13 -3.10 16.00
CA ARG A 26 -3.36 -2.14 16.80
C ARG A 26 -3.15 -0.87 15.95
N ARG A 27 -3.97 0.13 16.26
CA ARG A 27 -3.94 1.50 15.73
C ARG A 27 -2.49 1.94 15.47
N GLY A 28 -2.20 2.30 14.22
CA GLY A 28 -0.95 2.97 13.86
C GLY A 28 0.15 2.11 13.22
N LEU A 29 -0.13 0.86 12.80
CA LEU A 29 0.84 0.01 12.08
C LEU A 29 0.67 -0.02 10.54
N CYS A 30 -0.28 0.74 9.99
CA CYS A 30 -0.64 0.67 8.56
C CYS A 30 0.54 0.84 7.61
N PHE A 31 1.50 1.72 7.94
CA PHE A 31 2.67 1.96 7.11
C PHE A 31 3.63 0.76 7.12
N GLY A 32 3.93 0.22 8.30
CA GLY A 32 4.79 -0.98 8.43
C GLY A 32 4.19 -2.20 7.75
N MET A 33 2.86 -2.36 7.81
CA MET A 33 2.16 -3.47 7.16
C MET A 33 2.21 -3.36 5.64
N SER A 34 1.93 -2.17 5.09
CA SER A 34 1.95 -1.93 3.65
C SER A 34 3.34 -2.16 3.05
N LEU A 35 4.42 -1.74 3.73
CA LEU A 35 5.78 -2.03 3.26
C LEU A 35 6.17 -3.52 3.33
N ASN A 36 5.81 -4.23 4.41
CA ASN A 36 6.10 -5.66 4.50
C ASN A 36 5.29 -6.47 3.47
N TRP A 37 4.08 -6.02 3.15
CA TRP A 37 3.29 -6.62 2.08
C TRP A 37 3.96 -6.47 0.72
N LEU A 38 4.46 -5.27 0.38
CA LEU A 38 5.22 -5.03 -0.84
C LEU A 38 6.47 -5.92 -0.93
N ARG A 39 7.21 -6.05 0.18
CA ARG A 39 8.35 -6.99 0.28
C ARG A 39 7.93 -8.42 -0.02
N SER A 40 6.76 -8.84 0.50
CA SER A 40 6.27 -10.20 0.27
C SER A 40 5.92 -10.43 -1.20
N ILE A 41 5.30 -9.46 -1.87
CA ILE A 41 4.97 -9.57 -3.30
C ILE A 41 6.20 -9.47 -4.18
N ALA A 42 7.18 -8.66 -3.81
CA ALA A 42 8.46 -8.61 -4.55
C ALA A 42 9.16 -9.97 -4.63
N LYS A 43 8.87 -10.89 -3.69
CA LYS A 43 9.44 -12.25 -3.68
C LYS A 43 8.58 -13.29 -4.40
N PHE A 44 7.30 -13.01 -4.66
CA PHE A 44 6.34 -13.99 -5.17
C PHE A 44 5.31 -13.31 -6.08
N SER A 45 5.14 -13.80 -7.32
CA SER A 45 4.05 -13.35 -8.21
C SER A 45 2.71 -13.41 -7.49
N ILE A 46 1.84 -12.41 -7.70
CA ILE A 46 0.53 -12.40 -7.04
C ILE A 46 -0.33 -13.59 -7.43
N PHE A 47 -0.13 -14.15 -8.62
CA PHE A 47 -0.92 -15.26 -9.16
C PHE A 47 -0.42 -16.64 -8.76
N GLU A 48 0.85 -16.78 -8.38
CA GLU A 48 1.42 -18.10 -8.12
C GLU A 48 1.07 -18.65 -6.72
N LYS A 49 0.90 -17.79 -5.71
CA LYS A 49 1.00 -18.20 -4.30
C LYS A 49 0.16 -17.39 -3.31
N LYS A 50 -1.09 -17.08 -3.64
CA LYS A 50 -1.98 -16.33 -2.74
C LYS A 50 -2.17 -17.06 -1.40
N GLU A 51 -2.52 -18.34 -1.42
CA GLU A 51 -2.73 -19.13 -0.19
C GLU A 51 -1.44 -19.27 0.63
N GLU A 52 -0.27 -19.40 0.00
CA GLU A 52 1.01 -19.46 0.72
C GLU A 52 1.38 -18.12 1.38
N ARG A 53 1.15 -16.98 0.71
CA ARG A 53 1.36 -15.65 1.32
C ARG A 53 0.45 -15.45 2.54
N ILE A 54 -0.82 -15.85 2.40
CA ILE A 54 -1.80 -15.82 3.48
C ILE A 54 -1.40 -16.77 4.62
N SER A 55 -0.93 -17.98 4.29
CA SER A 55 -0.57 -19.00 5.27
C SER A 55 0.54 -18.51 6.22
N ARG A 56 1.51 -17.74 5.70
CA ARG A 56 2.61 -17.15 6.49
C ARG A 56 2.16 -16.01 7.42
N ILE A 57 1.03 -15.37 7.13
CA ILE A 57 0.40 -14.39 8.01
C ILE A 57 -0.54 -15.08 9.03
N SER A 58 -0.88 -16.35 8.80
CA SER A 58 -1.76 -17.14 9.68
C SER A 58 -1.02 -18.16 10.56
N ASP A 59 0.17 -18.59 10.16
CA ASP A 59 1.03 -19.51 10.91
C ASP A 59 1.73 -18.74 12.02
N LYS A 60 1.50 -19.12 13.28
CA LYS A 60 1.75 -18.29 14.46
C LYS A 60 3.21 -17.79 14.55
N GLU A 61 4.20 -18.60 14.19
CA GLU A 61 5.62 -18.22 14.21
C GLU A 61 6.00 -17.28 13.05
N ALA A 62 5.51 -17.55 11.84
CA ALA A 62 5.67 -16.65 10.70
C ALA A 62 4.91 -15.32 10.91
N THR A 63 3.81 -15.37 11.64
CA THR A 63 2.97 -14.24 12.02
C THR A 63 3.67 -13.37 13.05
N ASP A 64 4.35 -13.96 14.04
CA ASP A 64 5.17 -13.23 15.01
C ASP A 64 6.34 -12.53 14.30
N SER A 65 7.05 -13.23 13.41
CA SER A 65 8.12 -12.60 12.61
C SER A 65 7.61 -11.46 11.72
N TYR A 66 6.43 -11.62 11.10
CA TYR A 66 5.81 -10.58 10.27
C TYR A 66 5.36 -9.39 11.11
N TYR A 67 4.79 -9.64 12.29
CA TYR A 67 4.38 -8.62 13.25
C TYR A 67 5.57 -7.81 13.78
N TYR A 68 6.65 -8.47 14.22
CA TYR A 68 7.85 -7.77 14.69
C TYR A 68 8.53 -6.98 13.57
N SER A 69 8.58 -7.53 12.35
CA SER A 69 9.05 -6.78 11.18
C SER A 69 8.19 -5.55 10.91
N THR A 70 6.87 -5.68 10.95
CA THR A 70 5.90 -4.59 10.79
C THR A 70 6.12 -3.49 11.84
N LEU A 71 6.25 -3.89 13.10
CA LEU A 71 6.47 -2.98 14.21
C LEU A 71 7.82 -2.26 14.10
N ALA A 72 8.88 -2.98 13.71
CA ALA A 72 10.20 -2.40 13.50
C ALA A 72 10.18 -1.34 12.39
N VAL A 73 9.61 -1.65 11.22
CA VAL A 73 9.48 -0.71 10.10
C VAL A 73 8.69 0.53 10.51
N GLN A 74 7.55 0.34 11.17
CA GLN A 74 6.72 1.44 11.66
C GLN A 74 7.50 2.33 12.64
N ASN A 75 8.24 1.74 13.57
CA ASN A 75 9.01 2.47 14.57
C ASN A 75 10.17 3.22 13.95
N ILE A 76 10.91 2.63 13.00
CA ILE A 76 11.97 3.29 12.25
C ILE A 76 11.42 4.55 11.57
N PHE A 77 10.31 4.41 10.86
CA PHE A 77 9.67 5.54 10.19
C PHE A 77 9.26 6.65 11.16
N ILE A 78 8.54 6.32 12.24
CA ILE A 78 8.08 7.32 13.23
C ILE A 78 9.26 7.98 13.95
N GLN A 79 10.28 7.22 14.34
CA GLN A 79 11.44 7.76 15.05
C GLN A 79 12.23 8.73 14.17
N LEU A 80 12.42 8.41 12.90
CA LEU A 80 13.10 9.28 11.95
C LEU A 80 12.28 10.54 11.68
N LEU A 81 10.96 10.43 11.49
CA LEU A 81 10.07 11.59 11.35
C LEU A 81 10.19 12.54 12.56
N ARG A 82 10.19 11.99 13.78
CA ARG A 82 10.35 12.78 15.03
C ARG A 82 11.73 13.43 15.11
N LYS A 83 12.79 12.68 14.80
CA LYS A 83 14.17 13.17 14.84
C LYS A 83 14.39 14.31 13.84
N SER A 84 13.94 14.14 12.60
CA SER A 84 14.03 15.16 11.55
C SER A 84 13.20 16.41 11.88
N LYS A 85 12.00 16.25 12.45
CA LYS A 85 11.20 17.37 12.97
C LYS A 85 11.94 18.14 14.06
N ASN A 86 12.55 17.45 15.02
CA ASN A 86 13.31 18.08 16.11
C ASN A 86 14.57 18.82 15.61
N LYS A 87 15.13 18.40 14.47
CA LYS A 87 16.24 19.05 13.80
C LYS A 87 15.84 20.24 12.92
N GLY A 88 14.54 20.53 12.79
CA GLY A 88 14.04 21.59 11.92
C GLY A 88 14.14 21.30 10.43
N GLU A 89 14.22 20.02 10.02
CA GLU A 89 14.24 19.65 8.60
C GLU A 89 12.91 19.99 7.91
N SER A 90 12.96 20.28 6.60
CA SER A 90 11.74 20.49 5.82
C SER A 90 10.88 19.23 5.81
N LYS A 91 9.55 19.39 5.72
CA LYS A 91 8.60 18.26 5.75
C LYS A 91 8.90 17.21 4.67
N ASN A 92 9.28 17.65 3.46
CA ASN A 92 9.57 16.75 2.35
C ASN A 92 10.86 15.96 2.61
N LYS A 93 11.94 16.64 3.02
CA LYS A 93 13.21 15.95 3.36
C LYS A 93 13.02 14.94 4.51
N CYS A 94 12.22 15.31 5.49
CA CYS A 94 11.85 14.46 6.62
C CYS A 94 11.09 13.20 6.15
N LEU A 95 10.07 13.37 5.30
CA LEU A 95 9.31 12.26 4.72
C LEU A 95 10.21 11.35 3.88
N HIS A 96 10.98 11.93 2.96
CA HIS A 96 11.89 11.22 2.06
C HIS A 96 12.83 10.29 2.80
N SER A 97 13.61 10.85 3.72
CA SER A 97 14.65 10.12 4.45
C SER A 97 14.06 9.05 5.36
N SER A 98 12.91 9.33 5.99
CA SER A 98 12.20 8.36 6.83
C SER A 98 11.65 7.21 6.00
N LEU A 99 11.06 7.52 4.84
CA LEU A 99 10.52 6.53 3.91
C LEU A 99 11.63 5.66 3.32
N GLN A 100 12.72 6.27 2.84
CA GLN A 100 13.87 5.57 2.30
C GLN A 100 14.44 4.58 3.33
N ALA A 101 14.64 5.02 4.57
CA ALA A 101 15.19 4.15 5.61
C ALA A 101 14.25 2.97 5.94
N ALA A 102 12.94 3.22 5.97
CA ALA A 102 11.96 2.17 6.22
C ALA A 102 11.83 1.19 5.03
N ALA A 103 11.90 1.68 3.80
CA ALA A 103 11.95 0.85 2.59
C ALA A 103 13.20 -0.03 2.58
N ASN A 104 14.38 0.56 2.82
CA ASN A 104 15.65 -0.17 2.85
C ASN A 104 15.64 -1.29 3.89
N PHE A 105 15.01 -1.05 5.05
CA PHE A 105 14.88 -2.08 6.09
C PHE A 105 14.15 -3.34 5.62
N VAL A 106 13.19 -3.19 4.69
CA VAL A 106 12.44 -4.33 4.12
C VAL A 106 13.05 -4.86 2.81
N GLY A 107 14.19 -4.33 2.36
CA GLY A 107 14.82 -4.71 1.08
C GLY A 107 14.13 -4.10 -0.14
N LEU A 108 13.52 -2.94 0.03
CA LEU A 108 12.99 -2.11 -1.06
C LEU A 108 13.79 -0.81 -1.13
N GLU A 109 13.78 -0.15 -2.28
CA GLU A 109 14.45 1.13 -2.50
C GLU A 109 13.48 2.12 -3.15
N LEU A 110 13.61 3.42 -2.89
CA LEU A 110 12.84 4.42 -3.63
C LEU A 110 13.42 4.55 -5.05
N ALA A 111 12.58 4.27 -6.05
CA ALA A 111 12.99 4.15 -7.45
C ALA A 111 13.37 5.50 -8.10
N THR A 112 12.85 6.60 -7.56
CA THR A 112 13.10 7.96 -8.06
C THR A 112 13.23 8.96 -6.92
N SER A 113 13.94 10.07 -7.15
CA SER A 113 13.79 11.28 -6.34
C SER A 113 12.30 11.57 -6.26
N GLU A 114 11.73 11.68 -5.06
CA GLU A 114 10.31 11.92 -4.82
C GLU A 114 9.66 12.66 -5.98
N LYS A 115 8.78 12.00 -6.75
CA LYS A 115 7.65 12.73 -7.30
C LYS A 115 6.81 13.10 -6.08
N ASN A 116 7.22 14.19 -5.40
CA ASN A 116 6.39 14.91 -4.47
C ASN A 116 5.18 15.34 -5.30
N LEU A 117 4.14 14.50 -5.35
CA LEU A 117 2.79 14.95 -5.65
C LEU A 117 2.37 15.76 -4.43
N SER A 118 2.98 16.93 -4.30
CA SER A 118 2.72 17.84 -3.22
C SER A 118 1.31 18.37 -3.41
N ARG A 119 0.44 17.95 -2.47
CA ARG A 119 -0.84 18.58 -2.16
C ARG A 119 -1.82 18.51 -3.32
N ILE A 120 -2.45 17.36 -3.48
CA ILE A 120 -3.76 17.31 -4.10
C ILE A 120 -4.76 17.34 -2.94
N PRO A 121 -5.46 18.47 -2.72
CA PRO A 121 -6.62 18.49 -1.83
C PRO A 121 -7.65 17.52 -2.41
N ILE A 122 -7.96 16.43 -1.71
CA ILE A 122 -8.96 15.47 -2.21
C ILE A 122 -10.35 16.10 -2.01
N GLY A 123 -11.09 16.29 -3.11
CA GLY A 123 -12.48 16.72 -3.02
C GLY A 123 -13.21 16.90 -4.36
N SER A 124 -12.50 16.94 -5.49
CA SER A 124 -13.08 17.09 -6.83
C SER A 124 -12.94 15.80 -7.65
N ALA A 125 -13.83 15.60 -8.63
CA ALA A 125 -13.75 14.45 -9.55
C ALA A 125 -12.42 14.42 -10.33
N GLU A 126 -11.80 15.59 -10.54
CA GLU A 126 -10.52 15.79 -11.24
C GLU A 126 -9.32 15.15 -10.50
N ASP A 127 -9.40 14.98 -9.18
CA ASP A 127 -8.26 14.57 -8.32
C ASP A 127 -7.95 13.07 -8.36
N ASN A 128 -8.98 12.24 -8.59
CA ASN A 128 -8.81 10.79 -8.70
C ASN A 128 -8.16 10.39 -10.03
N HIS A 129 -8.24 11.26 -11.04
CA HIS A 129 -7.59 11.03 -12.32
C HIS A 129 -6.07 11.03 -12.16
N LEU A 130 -5.46 11.85 -11.31
CA LEU A 130 -4.00 11.88 -11.14
C LEU A 130 -3.41 10.59 -10.53
N LEU A 131 -4.04 10.03 -9.50
CA LEU A 131 -3.61 8.74 -8.94
C LEU A 131 -3.83 7.61 -9.96
N THR A 132 -4.96 7.67 -10.66
CA THR A 132 -5.32 6.71 -11.70
C THR A 132 -4.35 6.79 -12.88
N ASP A 133 -3.99 7.98 -13.34
CA ASP A 133 -3.06 8.25 -14.44
C ASP A 133 -1.63 7.84 -14.07
N LEU A 134 -1.20 8.15 -12.84
CA LEU A 134 0.08 7.68 -12.32
C LEU A 134 0.16 6.15 -12.38
N MET A 135 -0.90 5.48 -11.93
CA MET A 135 -0.97 4.01 -11.97
C MET A 135 -1.09 3.46 -13.38
N PHE A 136 -1.85 4.10 -14.29
CA PHE A 136 -1.90 3.70 -15.70
C PHE A 136 -0.54 3.86 -16.41
N SER A 137 0.25 4.85 -16.00
CA SER A 137 1.61 5.06 -16.53
C SER A 137 2.65 4.12 -15.93
N ALA A 138 2.30 3.38 -14.86
CA ALA A 138 3.20 2.48 -14.19
C ALA A 138 3.57 1.29 -15.07
N GLN A 139 4.82 0.84 -14.97
CA GLN A 139 5.25 -0.35 -15.66
C GLN A 139 4.87 -1.60 -14.85
N THR A 140 4.72 -2.73 -15.55
CA THR A 140 4.60 -4.03 -14.88
C THR A 140 5.80 -4.24 -13.96
N GLY A 141 5.55 -4.67 -12.73
CA GLY A 141 6.57 -4.83 -11.71
C GLY A 141 6.74 -3.61 -10.81
N SER A 142 6.09 -2.47 -11.09
CA SER A 142 6.16 -1.29 -10.21
C SER A 142 5.50 -1.57 -8.85
N TYR A 143 6.13 -1.03 -7.80
CA TYR A 143 5.62 -1.06 -6.42
C TYR A 143 5.32 0.37 -5.98
N PHE A 144 4.16 0.58 -5.35
CA PHE A 144 3.77 1.89 -4.86
C PHE A 144 3.37 1.83 -3.39
N LEU A 145 3.82 2.82 -2.63
CA LEU A 145 3.29 3.15 -1.32
C LEU A 145 2.51 4.46 -1.39
N ILE A 146 1.25 4.42 -0.97
CA ILE A 146 0.33 5.54 -1.00
C ILE A 146 0.03 5.92 0.44
N GLY A 147 0.44 7.11 0.88
CA GLY A 147 0.04 7.62 2.17
C GLY A 147 -1.10 8.61 2.07
N ILE A 148 -2.06 8.49 2.97
CA ILE A 148 -3.28 9.28 3.08
C ILE A 148 -3.18 10.09 4.38
N TYR A 149 -3.32 11.41 4.28
CA TYR A 149 -3.30 12.32 5.43
C TYR A 149 -4.67 12.94 5.64
N ALA A 150 -5.23 12.73 6.83
CA ALA A 150 -6.37 13.46 7.36
C ALA A 150 -5.95 14.20 8.65
N PRO A 151 -6.65 15.26 9.09
CA PRO A 151 -6.34 15.94 10.34
C PRO A 151 -6.32 14.97 11.52
N GLY A 152 -5.16 14.84 12.17
CA GLY A 152 -4.97 13.94 13.32
C GLY A 152 -4.91 12.45 12.99
N ASN A 153 -5.00 12.04 11.71
CA ASN A 153 -4.98 10.63 11.33
C ASN A 153 -4.19 10.40 10.02
N GLY A 154 -3.36 9.37 10.00
CA GLY A 154 -2.57 8.98 8.82
C GLY A 154 -2.84 7.52 8.48
N HIS A 155 -2.99 7.22 7.20
CA HIS A 155 -3.13 5.86 6.69
C HIS A 155 -2.15 5.59 5.55
N ALA A 156 -1.81 4.32 5.32
CA ALA A 156 -0.93 3.92 4.24
C ALA A 156 -1.47 2.66 3.55
N ILE A 157 -1.45 2.69 2.22
CA ILE A 157 -1.91 1.62 1.32
C ILE A 157 -0.73 1.24 0.43
N ALA A 158 -0.56 -0.04 0.17
CA ALA A 158 0.40 -0.54 -0.81
C ALA A 158 -0.29 -0.92 -2.13
N CYS A 159 0.42 -0.80 -3.23
CA CYS A 159 -0.02 -1.25 -4.55
C CYS A 159 1.13 -1.89 -5.32
N HIS A 160 0.83 -2.94 -6.09
CA HIS A 160 1.74 -3.59 -7.03
C HIS A 160 1.04 -3.77 -8.38
N VAL A 161 1.75 -3.47 -9.46
CA VAL A 161 1.23 -3.62 -10.83
C VAL A 161 1.78 -4.90 -11.44
N GLU A 162 0.90 -5.84 -11.77
CA GLU A 162 1.28 -7.10 -12.41
C GLU A 162 0.55 -7.26 -13.74
N LYS A 163 1.22 -7.85 -14.73
CA LYS A 163 0.62 -8.14 -16.03
C LYS A 163 0.32 -9.62 -16.13
N SER A 164 -0.93 -9.93 -16.44
CA SER A 164 -1.38 -11.30 -16.68
C SER A 164 -2.23 -11.34 -17.94
N LEU A 165 -1.97 -12.33 -18.80
CA LEU A 165 -2.69 -12.54 -20.06
C LEU A 165 -2.80 -11.26 -20.93
N GLY A 166 -1.73 -10.45 -20.94
CA GLY A 166 -1.66 -9.23 -21.73
C GLY A 166 -2.34 -7.99 -21.12
N LYS A 167 -2.97 -8.11 -19.94
CA LYS A 167 -3.66 -7.01 -19.25
C LYS A 167 -2.98 -6.66 -17.93
N ASN A 168 -3.03 -5.40 -17.53
CA ASN A 168 -2.55 -4.98 -16.22
C ASN A 168 -3.60 -5.25 -15.13
N TYR A 169 -3.11 -5.70 -13.99
CA TYR A 169 -3.83 -5.89 -12.75
C TYR A 169 -3.12 -5.11 -11.65
N TYR A 170 -3.90 -4.50 -10.78
CA TYR A 170 -3.43 -3.70 -9.67
C TYR A 170 -3.78 -4.44 -8.38
N ALA A 171 -2.76 -5.00 -7.72
CA ALA A 171 -2.92 -5.60 -6.41
C ALA A 171 -2.77 -4.49 -5.37
N PHE A 172 -3.77 -4.30 -4.51
CA PHE A 172 -3.73 -3.34 -3.41
C PHE A 172 -3.74 -4.05 -2.06
N PHE A 173 -3.11 -3.43 -1.07
CA PHE A 173 -3.23 -3.82 0.32
C PHE A 173 -3.55 -2.63 1.21
N CYS A 174 -4.63 -2.76 1.98
CA CYS A 174 -5.02 -1.81 3.02
C CYS A 174 -5.14 -2.57 4.33
N SER A 175 -4.40 -2.16 5.36
CA SER A 175 -4.46 -2.81 6.69
C SER A 175 -5.85 -2.81 7.33
N MET A 176 -6.77 -1.94 6.89
CA MET A 176 -8.16 -1.93 7.38
C MET A 176 -9.06 -2.90 6.61
N ASN A 177 -8.77 -3.14 5.33
CA ASN A 177 -9.71 -3.79 4.43
C ASN A 177 -9.14 -4.99 3.66
N GLY A 178 -7.87 -5.35 3.89
CA GLY A 178 -7.20 -6.51 3.29
C GLY A 178 -6.63 -6.25 1.89
N GLU A 179 -6.53 -7.33 1.12
CA GLU A 179 -6.00 -7.33 -0.25
C GLU A 179 -7.11 -7.21 -1.29
N TYR A 180 -6.83 -6.48 -2.37
CA TYR A 180 -7.72 -6.33 -3.53
C TYR A 180 -6.96 -6.59 -4.81
N PHE A 181 -7.65 -7.18 -5.79
CA PHE A 181 -7.14 -7.36 -7.14
C PHE A 181 -8.06 -6.63 -8.10
N VAL A 182 -7.55 -5.54 -8.68
CA VAL A 182 -8.35 -4.60 -9.47
C VAL A 182 -7.87 -4.67 -10.92
N PRO A 183 -8.71 -5.07 -11.88
CA PRO A 183 -8.35 -5.00 -13.29
C PRO A 183 -8.24 -3.54 -13.72
N GLU A 184 -7.38 -3.29 -14.72
CA GLU A 184 -7.14 -1.96 -15.29
C GLU A 184 -8.43 -1.19 -15.65
N SER A 185 -9.43 -1.88 -16.21
CA SER A 185 -10.72 -1.29 -16.57
C SER A 185 -11.55 -0.76 -15.40
N SER A 186 -11.24 -1.18 -14.17
CA SER A 186 -12.01 -0.84 -12.96
C SER A 186 -11.21 0.00 -11.96
N LEU A 187 -9.96 0.34 -12.29
CA LEU A 187 -9.03 1.02 -11.38
C LEU A 187 -9.57 2.37 -10.89
N GLY A 188 -10.01 3.24 -11.81
CA GLY A 188 -10.53 4.56 -11.44
C GLY A 188 -11.77 4.48 -10.54
N THR A 189 -12.68 3.55 -10.82
CA THR A 189 -13.87 3.30 -9.98
C THR A 189 -13.47 2.81 -8.58
N TRP A 190 -12.51 1.89 -8.50
CA TRP A 190 -12.03 1.36 -7.23
C TRP A 190 -11.35 2.44 -6.39
N ILE A 191 -10.46 3.25 -6.98
CA ILE A 191 -9.80 4.38 -6.30
C ILE A 191 -10.85 5.34 -5.73
N ASN A 192 -11.85 5.72 -6.54
CA ASN A 192 -12.93 6.60 -6.12
C ASN A 192 -13.70 6.05 -4.91
N GLN A 193 -14.00 4.76 -4.91
CA GLN A 193 -14.73 4.11 -3.83
C GLN A 193 -13.88 3.94 -2.57
N HIS A 194 -12.61 3.55 -2.72
CA HIS A 194 -11.73 3.28 -1.59
C HIS A 194 -11.30 4.57 -0.87
N LEU A 195 -11.02 5.65 -1.61
CA LEU A 195 -10.69 6.95 -1.00
C LEU A 195 -11.87 7.57 -0.24
N ARG A 196 -13.12 7.26 -0.63
CA ARG A 196 -14.31 7.66 0.14
C ARG A 196 -14.38 7.02 1.54
N CYS A 197 -13.69 5.90 1.77
CA CYS A 197 -13.57 5.30 3.09
C CYS A 197 -12.69 6.13 4.06
N PHE A 198 -11.99 7.15 3.55
CA PHE A 198 -11.15 8.05 4.34
C PHE A 198 -11.69 9.49 4.26
N PRO A 199 -12.87 9.78 4.86
CA PRO A 199 -13.46 11.11 4.83
C PRO A 199 -12.53 12.13 5.51
N GLY A 200 -12.42 13.32 4.94
CA GLY A 200 -11.54 14.37 5.44
C GLY A 200 -10.06 14.19 5.08
N THR A 201 -9.75 13.36 4.08
CA THR A 201 -8.41 13.31 3.51
C THR A 201 -8.06 14.67 2.91
N GLU A 202 -6.99 15.29 3.40
CA GLU A 202 -6.49 16.58 2.91
C GLU A 202 -5.41 16.41 1.85
N LYS A 203 -4.59 15.36 1.97
CA LYS A 203 -3.39 15.18 1.14
C LYS A 203 -3.10 13.69 0.99
N PHE A 204 -2.47 13.34 -0.11
CA PHE A 204 -1.80 12.06 -0.24
C PHE A 204 -0.37 12.25 -0.70
N PHE A 205 0.44 11.22 -0.51
CA PHE A 205 1.72 11.05 -1.20
C PHE A 205 1.71 9.70 -1.90
N VAL A 206 2.41 9.61 -3.02
CA VAL A 206 2.68 8.33 -3.69
C VAL A 206 4.19 8.22 -3.84
N ALA A 207 4.73 7.09 -3.42
CA ALA A 207 6.13 6.76 -3.58
C ALA A 207 6.26 5.49 -4.40
N GLU A 208 7.03 5.56 -5.48
CA GLU A 208 7.41 4.40 -6.26
C GLU A 208 8.65 3.74 -5.64
N LEU A 209 8.59 2.42 -5.53
CA LEU A 209 9.58 1.57 -4.90
C LEU A 209 10.08 0.52 -5.91
N THR A 210 11.31 0.06 -5.73
CA THR A 210 11.93 -1.06 -6.43
C THR A 210 12.37 -2.12 -5.43
N ALA A 211 12.34 -3.38 -5.84
CA ALA A 211 12.97 -4.45 -5.08
C ALA A 211 14.49 -4.43 -5.32
N GLN A 212 15.27 -4.71 -4.26
CA GLN A 212 16.72 -4.91 -4.34
C GLN A 212 17.10 -6.33 -4.75
#